data_AF-A0A9D3PDH9-F1
#
_entry.id   AF-A0A9D3PDH9-F1
#
_cell.length_a   1.000
_cell.length_b   1.000
_cell.length_c   1.000
_cell.angle_alpha   90.00
_cell.angle_beta   90.00
_cell.angle_gamma   90.00
#
_symmetry.space_group_name_H-M   'P 1'
#
loop_
_entity.id
_entity.type
_entity.pdbx_description
1 polymer ?
#
loop_
_entity_poly.entity_id
_entity_poly.type
_entity_poly.pdbx_seq_one_letter_code
_entity_poly.pdbx_strand_id
1 'polypeptide(L)'
;MASGGEAPESWYLALLGFAEHFRTSSPPKIRLCVHCLQAVFQFKPPQRVEARTHLQLGSVLYHHTKNSDLARNHLEKAWFISQQISFSVITGEMVDRSLSRKLHMCLFWEGH
;
A
#
# COMPACT_ATOMS: atom_id res chain seq x y z
N MET A 1 -7.40 -31.37 -7.48
CA MET A 1 -7.47 -30.07 -8.17
C MET A 1 -7.55 -28.99 -7.11
N ALA A 2 -6.52 -28.16 -6.97
CA ALA A 2 -6.61 -26.83 -6.34
C ALA A 2 -5.51 -25.98 -6.98
N SER A 3 -5.95 -25.03 -7.80
CA SER A 3 -5.12 -24.19 -8.66
C SER A 3 -4.19 -23.29 -7.85
N GLY A 4 -3.02 -23.00 -8.40
CA GLY A 4 -2.04 -22.06 -7.85
C GLY A 4 -2.57 -20.64 -7.83
N GLY A 5 -3.10 -20.22 -6.68
CA GLY A 5 -3.32 -18.83 -6.34
C GLY A 5 -2.67 -18.59 -5.00
N GLU A 6 -1.63 -17.76 -4.96
CA GLU A 6 -1.02 -17.23 -3.74
C GLU A 6 -2.14 -16.56 -2.92
N ALA A 7 -2.76 -17.31 -2.01
CA ALA A 7 -3.74 -16.75 -1.09
C ALA A 7 -2.99 -15.68 -0.29
N PRO A 8 -3.49 -14.42 -0.23
CA PRO A 8 -2.83 -13.38 0.54
C PRO A 8 -2.61 -13.91 1.95
N GLU A 9 -1.35 -14.04 2.35
CA GLU A 9 -0.99 -14.72 3.59
C GLU A 9 -1.88 -14.21 4.73
N SER A 10 -2.42 -15.12 5.54
CA SER A 10 -3.49 -14.80 6.50
C SER A 10 -3.15 -13.65 7.45
N TRP A 11 -1.87 -13.41 7.71
CA TRP A 11 -1.37 -12.25 8.47
C TRP A 11 -1.65 -10.91 7.76
N TYR A 12 -1.56 -10.84 6.43
CA TYR A 12 -1.81 -9.62 5.66
C TYR A 12 -3.29 -9.23 5.71
N LEU A 13 -4.18 -10.20 5.53
CA LEU A 13 -5.62 -9.99 5.67
C LEU A 13 -6.00 -9.54 7.08
N ALA A 14 -5.40 -10.14 8.11
CA ALA A 14 -5.63 -9.73 9.50
C ALA A 14 -5.19 -8.28 9.75
N LEU A 15 -3.96 -7.91 9.32
CA LEU A 15 -3.45 -6.54 9.48
C LEU A 15 -4.26 -5.51 8.70
N LEU A 16 -4.72 -5.85 7.50
CA LEU A 16 -5.66 -5.02 6.73
C LEU A 16 -6.98 -4.82 7.46
N GLY A 17 -7.56 -5.89 8.02
CA GLY A 17 -8.78 -5.83 8.81
C GLY A 17 -8.62 -4.93 10.04
N PHE A 18 -7.49 -5.04 10.75
CA PHE A 18 -7.18 -4.13 11.86
C PHE A 18 -7.03 -2.68 11.39
N ALA A 19 -6.30 -2.43 10.30
CA ALA A 19 -6.10 -1.10 9.75
C ALA A 19 -7.44 -0.43 9.38
N GLU A 20 -8.36 -1.17 8.74
CA GLU A 20 -9.71 -0.69 8.41
C GLU A 20 -10.56 -0.46 9.66
N HIS A 21 -10.51 -1.38 10.63
CA HIS A 21 -11.21 -1.23 11.90
C HIS A 21 -10.78 0.05 12.62
N PHE A 22 -9.47 0.32 12.71
CA PHE A 22 -8.97 1.56 13.32
C PHE A 22 -9.32 2.82 12.54
N ARG A 23 -9.45 2.72 11.21
CA ARG A 23 -9.88 3.83 10.35
C ARG A 23 -11.36 4.18 10.54
N THR A 24 -12.21 3.16 10.68
CA THR A 24 -13.68 3.30 10.84
C THR A 24 -14.12 3.49 12.30
N SER A 25 -13.24 3.19 13.25
CA SER A 25 -13.43 3.48 14.68
C SER A 25 -13.78 4.95 14.91
N SER A 26 -14.63 5.24 15.89
CA SER A 26 -14.96 6.61 16.30
C SER A 26 -14.55 6.85 17.75
N PRO A 27 -13.56 7.72 18.04
CA PRO A 27 -12.77 8.52 17.08
C PRO A 27 -11.77 7.67 16.25
N PRO A 28 -11.43 8.09 15.02
CA PRO A 28 -10.55 7.35 14.13
C PRO A 28 -9.12 7.29 14.67
N LYS A 29 -8.59 6.07 14.84
CA LYS A 29 -7.27 5.82 15.41
C LYS A 29 -6.23 5.65 14.30
N ILE A 30 -6.04 6.71 13.52
CA ILE A 30 -5.15 6.73 12.34
C ILE A 30 -3.71 6.31 12.68
N ARG A 31 -3.21 6.69 13.86
CA ARG A 31 -1.88 6.26 14.33
C ARG A 31 -1.77 4.74 14.44
N LEU A 32 -2.82 4.06 14.95
CA LEU A 32 -2.85 2.60 15.04
C LEU A 32 -2.98 1.95 13.66
N CYS A 33 -3.80 2.52 12.77
CA CYS A 33 -3.90 2.08 11.38
C CYS A 33 -2.52 2.09 10.68
N VAL A 34 -1.76 3.18 10.84
CA VAL A 34 -0.37 3.30 10.35
C VAL A 34 0.53 2.22 10.96
N HIS A 35 0.45 1.98 12.27
CA HIS A 35 1.25 0.94 12.92
C HIS A 35 0.93 -0.47 12.41
N CYS A 36 -0.34 -0.80 12.16
CA CYS A 36 -0.72 -2.09 11.58
C CYS A 36 -0.14 -2.27 10.18
N LEU A 37 -0.20 -1.23 9.35
CA LEU A 37 0.39 -1.27 8.02
C LEU A 37 1.93 -1.34 8.08
N GLN A 38 2.57 -0.67 9.06
CA GLN A 38 4.01 -0.79 9.25
C GLN A 38 4.44 -2.18 9.73
N ALA A 39 3.61 -2.85 10.54
CA ALA A 39 3.88 -4.20 11.01
C ALA A 39 3.99 -5.19 9.85
N VAL A 40 3.27 -4.96 8.73
CA VAL A 40 3.40 -5.77 7.50
C VAL A 40 4.86 -5.86 7.06
N PHE A 41 5.65 -4.78 7.11
CA PHE A 41 7.05 -4.78 6.68
C PHE A 41 7.95 -5.64 7.59
N GLN A 42 7.57 -5.90 8.84
CA GLN A 42 8.34 -6.79 9.72
C GLN A 42 8.28 -8.25 9.25
N PHE A 43 7.23 -8.62 8.52
CA PHE A 43 7.07 -9.96 7.95
C PHE A 43 7.82 -10.16 6.62
N LYS A 44 8.63 -9.17 6.19
CA LYS A 44 9.37 -9.17 4.91
C LYS A 44 8.49 -9.62 3.73
N PRO A 45 7.41 -8.88 3.47
CA PRO A 45 6.42 -9.26 2.48
C PRO A 45 7.02 -9.26 1.07
N PRO A 46 6.46 -10.02 0.12
CA PRO A 46 6.87 -9.93 -1.27
C PRO A 46 6.64 -8.51 -1.81
N GLN A 47 7.43 -8.10 -2.81
CA GLN A 47 7.43 -6.74 -3.36
C GLN A 47 6.02 -6.23 -3.73
N ARG A 48 5.15 -7.11 -4.27
CA ARG A 48 3.75 -6.79 -4.60
C ARG A 48 2.97 -6.29 -3.38
N VAL A 49 3.11 -6.96 -2.24
CA VAL A 49 2.44 -6.59 -0.99
C VAL A 49 3.10 -5.35 -0.38
N GLU A 50 4.42 -5.22 -0.49
CA GLU A 50 5.18 -4.04 -0.03
C GLU A 50 4.71 -2.77 -0.75
N ALA A 51 4.60 -2.80 -2.08
CA ALA A 51 4.11 -1.67 -2.88
C ALA A 51 2.67 -1.27 -2.51
N ARG A 52 1.77 -2.25 -2.35
CA ARG A 52 0.37 -1.99 -1.95
C ARG A 52 0.29 -1.37 -0.56
N THR A 53 1.06 -1.90 0.38
CA THR A 53 1.10 -1.41 1.77
C THR A 53 1.64 0.01 1.83
N HIS A 54 2.71 0.31 1.08
CA HIS A 54 3.23 1.67 0.96
C HIS A 54 2.22 2.65 0.37
N LEU A 55 1.44 2.25 -0.64
CA LEU A 55 0.40 3.10 -1.20
C LEU A 55 -0.73 3.36 -0.20
N GLN A 56 -1.15 2.33 0.56
CA GLN A 56 -2.14 2.49 1.61
C GLN A 56 -1.64 3.44 2.71
N LEU A 57 -0.39 3.26 3.17
CA LEU A 57 0.23 4.15 4.15
C LEU A 57 0.29 5.59 3.65
N GLY A 58 0.80 5.80 2.44
CA GLY A 58 0.90 7.13 1.83
C GLY A 58 -0.47 7.80 1.73
N SER A 59 -1.50 7.07 1.28
CA SER A 59 -2.86 7.59 1.20
C SER A 59 -3.45 7.95 2.57
N VAL A 60 -3.30 7.08 3.58
CA VAL A 60 -3.77 7.34 4.94
C VAL A 60 -3.05 8.55 5.55
N LEU A 61 -1.73 8.63 5.40
CA LEU A 61 -0.94 9.75 5.89
C LEU A 61 -1.35 11.06 5.20
N TYR A 62 -1.57 11.04 3.88
CA TYR A 62 -1.95 12.22 3.12
C TYR A 62 -3.34 12.77 3.52
N HIS A 63 -4.34 11.89 3.68
CA HIS A 63 -5.71 12.33 3.97
C HIS A 63 -5.93 12.66 5.44
N HIS A 64 -5.25 11.95 6.34
CA HIS A 64 -5.57 12.01 7.77
C HIS A 64 -4.46 12.63 8.64
N THR A 65 -3.29 12.93 8.08
CA THR A 65 -2.19 13.53 8.85
C THR A 65 -1.65 14.78 8.13
N LYS A 66 -0.96 15.64 8.88
CA LYS A 66 -0.30 16.84 8.32
C LYS A 66 1.11 16.55 7.76
N ASN A 67 1.51 15.28 7.68
CA ASN A 67 2.86 14.88 7.27
C ASN A 67 2.90 14.53 5.78
N SER A 68 2.76 15.54 4.94
CA SER A 68 2.76 15.42 3.48
C SER A 68 4.05 14.78 2.96
N ASP A 69 5.19 15.12 3.56
CA ASP A 69 6.51 14.61 3.14
C ASP A 69 6.66 13.10 3.37
N LEU A 70 6.21 12.61 4.52
CA LEU A 70 6.19 11.17 4.81
C LEU A 70 5.22 10.43 3.89
N ALA A 71 4.05 11.02 3.62
CA ALA A 71 3.10 10.47 2.68
C ALA A 71 3.70 10.34 1.27
N ARG A 72 4.34 11.41 0.77
CA ARG A 72 5.01 11.44 -0.53
C ARG A 72 6.11 10.39 -0.61
N ASN A 73 7.00 10.31 0.37
CA ASN A 73 8.07 9.31 0.41
C ASN A 73 7.53 7.87 0.35
N HIS A 74 6.42 7.58 1.02
CA HIS A 74 5.78 6.27 0.92
C HIS A 74 5.17 6.00 -0.46
N LEU A 75 4.53 7.00 -1.08
CA LEU A 75 3.99 6.89 -2.43
C LEU A 75 5.10 6.71 -3.47
N GLU A 76 6.20 7.44 -3.36
CA GLU A 76 7.39 7.29 -4.22
C GLU A 76 8.00 5.89 -4.09
N LYS A 77 8.11 5.35 -2.88
CA LYS A 77 8.55 3.96 -2.67
C LYS A 77 7.61 2.96 -3.32
N ALA A 78 6.28 3.13 -3.15
CA ALA A 78 5.30 2.27 -3.80
C ALA A 78 5.45 2.29 -5.33
N TRP A 79 5.68 3.47 -5.91
CA TRP A 79 5.92 3.66 -7.33
C TRP A 79 7.22 2.99 -7.79
N PHE A 80 8.32 3.18 -7.08
CA PHE A 80 9.61 2.58 -7.41
C PHE A 80 9.55 1.06 -7.36
N ILE A 81 8.99 0.49 -6.30
CA ILE A 81 8.80 -0.96 -6.16
C ILE A 81 7.87 -1.48 -7.26
N SER A 82 6.78 -0.76 -7.57
CA SER A 82 5.88 -1.13 -8.67
C SER A 82 6.59 -1.17 -10.03
N GLN A 83 7.50 -0.23 -10.29
CA GLN A 83 8.30 -0.26 -11.51
C GLN A 83 9.26 -1.45 -11.54
N GLN A 84 9.88 -1.79 -10.42
CA GLN A 84 10.73 -2.98 -10.31
C GLN A 84 9.94 -4.28 -10.52
N ILE A 85 8.74 -4.39 -9.93
CA ILE A 85 7.83 -5.50 -10.18
C ILE A 85 7.46 -5.53 -11.66
N SER A 86 7.07 -4.39 -12.25
CA SER A 86 6.72 -4.30 -13.67
C SER A 86 7.88 -4.74 -14.56
N PHE A 87 9.11 -4.34 -14.26
CA PHE A 87 10.29 -4.76 -15.01
C PHE A 87 10.50 -6.28 -14.93
N SER A 88 10.31 -6.86 -13.74
CA SER A 88 10.38 -8.31 -13.53
C SER A 88 9.18 -9.08 -14.13
N VAL A 89 8.03 -8.43 -14.28
CA VAL A 89 6.74 -8.98 -14.75
C VAL A 89 6.51 -8.79 -16.24
N ILE A 90 7.35 -8.04 -16.96
CA ILE A 90 7.32 -8.02 -18.44
C ILE A 90 7.60 -9.42 -19.02
N THR A 91 8.10 -10.37 -18.20
CA THR A 91 8.17 -11.81 -18.52
C THR A 91 6.91 -12.62 -18.14
N GLY A 92 5.88 -12.02 -17.50
CA GLY A 92 4.59 -12.65 -17.19
C GLY A 92 3.69 -11.85 -16.20
N GLU A 93 2.55 -11.33 -16.71
CA GLU A 93 1.29 -10.94 -16.01
C GLU A 93 1.14 -9.57 -15.29
N MET A 94 0.45 -8.66 -16.00
CA MET A 94 -0.49 -7.61 -15.55
C MET A 94 -0.14 -6.77 -14.31
N VAL A 95 0.49 -5.61 -14.53
CA VAL A 95 0.57 -4.51 -13.55
C VAL A 95 -0.83 -4.05 -13.15
N ASP A 96 -1.09 -4.01 -11.84
CA ASP A 96 -2.31 -3.52 -11.22
C ASP A 96 -2.60 -2.09 -11.69
N ARG A 97 -3.46 -1.94 -12.71
CA ARG A 97 -3.86 -0.65 -13.30
C ARG A 97 -4.50 0.30 -12.26
N SER A 98 -4.90 -0.20 -11.09
CA SER A 98 -5.44 0.63 -10.01
C SER A 98 -4.32 1.34 -9.26
N LEU A 99 -3.13 0.74 -9.16
CA LEU A 99 -1.93 1.32 -8.56
C LEU A 99 -1.39 2.47 -9.40
N SER A 100 -1.25 2.30 -10.72
CA SER A 100 -0.82 3.37 -11.63
C SER A 100 -1.78 4.55 -11.64
N ARG A 101 -3.11 4.31 -11.59
CA ARG A 101 -4.10 5.40 -11.53
C ARG A 101 -4.04 6.16 -10.21
N LYS A 102 -3.89 5.48 -9.08
CA LYS A 102 -3.77 6.13 -7.75
C LYS A 102 -2.47 6.91 -7.61
N LEU A 103 -1.36 6.40 -8.15
CA LEU A 103 -0.08 7.10 -8.15
C LEU A 103 -0.09 8.32 -9.09
N HIS A 104 -0.69 8.20 -10.27
CA HIS A 104 -0.86 9.34 -11.16
C HIS A 104 -1.72 10.43 -10.52
N MET A 105 -2.81 10.07 -9.84
CA MET A 105 -3.63 11.04 -9.10
C MET A 105 -2.88 11.70 -7.94
N CYS A 106 -2.04 10.98 -7.18
CA CYS A 106 -1.33 11.60 -6.05
C CYS A 106 -0.12 12.44 -6.48
N LEU A 107 0.63 12.02 -7.50
CA LEU A 107 1.83 12.73 -7.98
C LEU A 107 1.48 13.90 -8.92
N PHE A 108 0.38 13.82 -9.67
CA PHE A 108 -0.03 14.86 -10.61
C PHE A 108 -0.98 15.91 -10.01
N TRP A 109 -1.61 15.64 -8.86
CA TRP A 109 -2.46 16.61 -8.16
C TRP A 109 -1.66 17.68 -7.39
N GLU A 110 -0.34 17.54 -7.22
CA GLU A 110 0.53 18.61 -6.68
C GLU A 110 0.89 19.69 -7.72
N GLY A 111 0.15 19.78 -8.84
CA GLY A 111 0.44 20.68 -9.97
C GLY A 111 -0.62 21.75 -10.27
N HIS A 112 -1.60 22.00 -9.42
CA HIS A 112 -2.63 23.02 -9.68
C HIS A 112 -3.06 23.79 -8.43
#